data_AF-A0A0S8F6H2-F1
#
_entry.id   AF-A0A0S8F6H2-F1
#
_cell.length_a   1.000
_cell.length_b   1.000
_cell.length_c   1.000
_cell.angle_alpha   90.00
_cell.angle_beta   90.00
_cell.angle_gamma   90.00
#
_symmetry.space_group_name_H-M   'P 1'
#
loop_
_entity.id
_entity.type
_entity.pdbx_description
1 polymer ?
#
loop_
_entity_poly.entity_id
_entity_poly.type
_entity_poly.pdbx_seq_one_letter_code
_entity_poly.pdbx_strand_id
1 'polypeptide(L)'
;MLAVGVFTFPCNAQNGVPQTKLTTPEASLAEPFSAVAGLRELSDGRVLVSDRLEQALRIVVFGSGTVEEIGNTGQGPGEYRMPGELLALPGDSTLLVDLGNMRMTIVTPDGRLEGSESLVRPEGIFMFPSGVDEKGRIFFDVTGTMSMTPGSLPDSFAIVAFDRATQTIDTVGLLPQEQINQVSTRGEGFSFRGPGMAPFQPADAWAAGPDGRVAVARGVDYHVEWLAQGGERVVGPVVEYEPVRLTDEDKEAWADRMSQGAAVMVMSGGGGGGGGGGRTMNVPRPDVDEMAS
;
A
#
# COMPACT_ATOMS: atom_id res chain seq x y z
N MET A 1 -55.65 -32.83 -2.26
CA MET A 1 -55.31 -32.05 -1.05
C MET A 1 -53.81 -31.82 -1.11
N LEU A 2 -53.37 -30.65 -1.58
CA LEU A 2 -51.95 -30.30 -1.66
C LEU A 2 -51.45 -29.94 -0.26
N ALA A 3 -50.39 -30.60 0.21
CA ALA A 3 -49.63 -30.14 1.36
C ALA A 3 -48.45 -29.32 0.85
N VAL A 4 -48.51 -28.01 1.08
CA VAL A 4 -47.38 -27.08 0.90
C VAL A 4 -46.54 -27.19 2.17
N GLY A 5 -45.37 -27.81 2.07
CA GLY A 5 -44.37 -27.80 3.14
C GLY A 5 -43.55 -26.52 3.05
N VAL A 6 -43.72 -25.62 4.01
CA VAL A 6 -42.82 -24.49 4.21
C VAL A 6 -41.52 -25.05 4.82
N PHE A 7 -40.46 -25.10 4.03
CA PHE A 7 -39.12 -25.34 4.54
C PHE A 7 -38.54 -24.00 4.99
N THR A 8 -38.50 -23.77 6.29
CA THR A 8 -37.65 -22.74 6.88
C THR A 8 -36.21 -23.24 6.80
N PHE A 9 -35.42 -22.71 5.87
CA PHE A 9 -33.98 -22.87 5.90
C PHE A 9 -33.43 -21.92 6.98
N PRO A 10 -32.74 -22.41 8.02
CA PRO A 10 -31.99 -21.52 8.89
C PRO A 10 -30.92 -20.84 8.04
N CYS A 11 -30.93 -19.51 8.07
CA CYS A 11 -29.90 -18.66 7.50
C CYS A 11 -28.59 -18.95 8.24
N ASN A 12 -27.77 -19.87 7.73
CA ASN A 12 -26.35 -19.92 8.04
C ASN A 12 -25.62 -19.00 7.05
N ALA A 13 -25.95 -17.71 7.09
CA ALA A 13 -25.08 -16.70 6.51
C ALA A 13 -23.81 -16.66 7.37
N GLN A 14 -22.66 -16.87 6.74
CA GLN A 14 -21.34 -17.04 7.35
C GLN A 14 -21.09 -18.45 7.91
N ASN A 15 -20.86 -19.42 7.02
CA ASN A 15 -19.93 -20.50 7.37
C ASN A 15 -18.64 -19.82 7.87
N GLY A 16 -18.33 -19.98 9.16
CA GLY A 16 -17.17 -19.34 9.78
C GLY A 16 -15.94 -19.59 8.92
N VAL A 17 -15.39 -18.51 8.37
CA VAL A 17 -14.10 -18.56 7.65
C VAL A 17 -13.12 -19.29 8.59
N PRO A 18 -12.41 -20.34 8.13
CA PRO A 18 -11.49 -21.07 8.99
C PRO A 18 -10.56 -20.10 9.72
N GLN A 19 -10.74 -19.99 11.04
CA GLN A 19 -9.93 -19.10 11.86
C GLN A 19 -8.69 -19.84 12.33
N THR A 20 -7.52 -19.38 11.92
CA THR A 20 -6.26 -19.85 12.47
C THR A 20 -5.88 -18.96 13.63
N LYS A 21 -5.90 -19.50 14.85
CA LYS A 21 -5.42 -18.78 16.03
C LYS A 21 -3.91 -18.83 16.07
N LEU A 22 -3.27 -17.66 15.99
CA LEU A 22 -1.82 -17.55 16.22
C LEU A 22 -1.49 -17.94 17.68
N THR A 23 -0.47 -18.78 17.84
CA THR A 23 0.01 -19.26 19.14
C THR A 23 1.28 -18.52 19.57
N THR A 24 1.99 -19.04 20.57
CA THR A 24 3.31 -18.54 20.96
C THR A 24 4.27 -18.55 19.77
N PRO A 25 5.08 -17.48 19.57
CA PRO A 25 6.10 -17.46 18.53
C PRO A 25 7.06 -18.65 18.65
N GLU A 26 7.41 -19.26 17.54
CA GLU A 26 8.40 -20.35 17.48
C GLU A 26 9.82 -19.83 17.69
N ALA A 27 10.06 -18.55 17.36
CA ALA A 27 11.31 -17.86 17.60
C ALA A 27 11.08 -16.36 17.83
N SER A 28 12.05 -15.72 18.51
CA SER A 28 12.05 -14.29 18.78
C SER A 28 13.47 -13.77 18.75
N LEU A 29 13.65 -12.56 18.25
CA LEU A 29 14.93 -11.86 18.28
C LEU A 29 14.95 -10.87 19.45
N ALA A 30 16.08 -10.80 20.16
CA ALA A 30 16.26 -9.84 21.25
C ALA A 30 16.63 -8.43 20.76
N GLU A 31 17.21 -8.33 19.57
CA GLU A 31 17.60 -7.06 18.95
C GLU A 31 16.35 -6.19 18.70
N PRO A 32 16.33 -4.94 19.18
CA PRO A 32 15.20 -4.05 18.95
C PRO A 32 15.21 -3.48 17.52
N PHE A 33 14.00 -3.20 17.00
CA PHE A 33 13.79 -2.43 15.78
C PHE A 33 13.02 -1.16 16.13
N SER A 34 13.37 -0.05 15.49
CA SER A 34 12.78 1.27 15.75
C SER A 34 11.57 1.53 14.85
N ALA A 35 11.64 1.17 13.58
CA ALA A 35 10.48 1.20 12.67
C ALA A 35 10.65 0.22 11.51
N VAL A 36 10.16 -1.02 11.67
CA VAL A 36 10.14 -2.01 10.59
C VAL A 36 9.28 -1.49 9.44
N ALA A 37 9.90 -1.31 8.27
CA ALA A 37 9.24 -0.82 7.06
C ALA A 37 9.02 -1.91 6.01
N GLY A 38 9.75 -3.02 6.10
CA GLY A 38 9.66 -4.14 5.19
C GLY A 38 10.25 -5.39 5.84
N LEU A 39 9.66 -6.55 5.54
CA LEU A 39 10.10 -7.85 6.01
C LEU A 39 9.92 -8.86 4.88
N ARG A 40 10.98 -9.62 4.57
CA ARG A 40 10.94 -10.68 3.54
C ARG A 40 11.70 -11.91 4.01
N GLU A 41 11.04 -13.06 4.04
CA GLU A 41 11.70 -14.36 4.22
C GLU A 41 12.35 -14.84 2.90
N LEU A 42 13.57 -15.35 3.01
CA LEU A 42 14.33 -15.98 1.93
C LEU A 42 14.10 -17.50 1.94
N SER A 43 14.39 -18.15 0.82
CA SER A 43 14.17 -19.60 0.65
C SER A 43 14.96 -20.49 1.62
N ASP A 44 16.02 -19.97 2.23
CA ASP A 44 16.86 -20.64 3.22
C ASP A 44 16.48 -20.31 4.68
N GLY A 45 15.38 -19.58 4.90
CA GLY A 45 14.86 -19.22 6.22
C GLY A 45 15.53 -17.98 6.85
N ARG A 46 16.46 -17.32 6.15
CA ARG A 46 16.91 -15.98 6.54
C ARG A 46 15.81 -14.96 6.26
N VAL A 47 15.78 -13.87 7.02
CA VAL A 47 14.78 -12.80 6.86
C VAL A 47 15.46 -11.48 6.64
N LEU A 48 15.15 -10.81 5.52
CA LEU A 48 15.51 -9.42 5.30
C LEU A 48 14.54 -8.50 6.05
N VAL A 49 15.08 -7.52 6.76
CA VAL A 49 14.32 -6.52 7.50
C VAL A 49 14.87 -5.15 7.20
N SER A 50 14.01 -4.22 6.77
CA SER A 50 14.35 -2.81 6.67
C SER A 50 13.81 -2.05 7.88
N ASP A 51 14.67 -1.25 8.49
CA ASP A 51 14.32 -0.36 9.59
C ASP A 51 14.47 1.09 9.12
N ARG A 52 13.33 1.79 9.02
CA ARG A 52 13.27 3.12 8.44
C ARG A 52 13.89 4.19 9.34
N LEU A 53 13.73 4.07 10.66
CA LEU A 53 14.26 5.06 11.59
C LEU A 53 15.75 4.87 11.82
N GLU A 54 16.21 3.63 11.88
CA GLU A 54 17.65 3.32 11.96
C GLU A 54 18.36 3.46 10.60
N GLN A 55 17.62 3.64 9.51
CA GLN A 55 18.14 3.63 8.14
C GLN A 55 18.99 2.38 7.86
N ALA A 56 18.52 1.21 8.28
CA ALA A 56 19.28 -0.03 8.20
C ALA A 56 18.53 -1.08 7.38
N LEU A 57 19.28 -1.89 6.64
CA LEU A 57 18.81 -3.12 6.00
C LEU A 57 19.58 -4.29 6.60
N ARG A 58 18.88 -5.29 7.12
CA ARG A 58 19.48 -6.39 7.88
C ARG A 58 19.04 -7.75 7.36
N ILE A 59 19.95 -8.70 7.37
CA ILE A 59 19.66 -10.14 7.28
C ILE A 59 19.60 -10.70 8.69
N VAL A 60 18.51 -11.37 9.01
CA VAL A 60 18.22 -11.93 10.33
C VAL A 60 18.07 -13.44 10.22
N VAL A 61 18.61 -14.17 11.19
CA VAL A 61 18.39 -15.61 11.37
C VAL A 61 17.84 -15.84 12.76
N PHE A 62 16.53 -16.09 12.86
CA PHE A 62 15.84 -16.19 14.14
C PHE A 62 16.36 -17.34 15.03
N GLY A 63 16.67 -18.49 14.43
CA GLY A 63 17.14 -19.67 15.18
C GLY A 63 18.50 -19.48 15.86
N SER A 64 19.42 -18.71 15.26
CA SER A 64 20.74 -18.40 15.84
C SER A 64 20.79 -17.03 16.53
N GLY A 65 19.77 -16.19 16.33
CA GLY A 65 19.78 -14.79 16.75
C GLY A 65 20.75 -13.91 15.96
N THR A 66 21.21 -14.36 14.79
CA THR A 66 22.15 -13.60 13.96
C THR A 66 21.45 -12.39 13.34
N VAL A 67 22.11 -11.23 13.42
CA VAL A 67 21.70 -9.99 12.76
C VAL A 67 22.91 -9.43 12.05
N GLU A 68 22.82 -9.31 10.73
CA GLU A 68 23.86 -8.75 9.88
C GLU A 68 23.29 -7.56 9.13
N GLU A 69 23.89 -6.39 9.27
CA GLU A 69 23.55 -5.24 8.44
C GLU A 69 24.23 -5.37 7.07
N ILE A 70 23.47 -5.09 6.01
CA ILE A 70 23.93 -5.16 4.62
C ILE A 70 23.81 -3.80 3.95
N GLY A 71 24.86 -3.37 3.25
CA GLY A 71 24.92 -2.05 2.61
C GLY A 71 25.36 -0.93 3.57
N ASN A 72 25.28 0.31 3.09
CA ASN A 72 25.65 1.51 3.86
C ASN A 72 24.70 2.66 3.55
N THR A 73 24.59 3.61 4.47
CA THR A 73 23.84 4.85 4.23
C THR A 73 24.59 5.76 3.26
N GLY A 74 23.89 6.20 2.20
CA GLY A 74 24.43 7.09 1.18
C GLY A 74 23.66 7.06 -0.13
N GLN A 75 24.28 7.54 -1.21
CA GLN A 75 23.66 7.70 -2.53
C GLN A 75 24.41 6.95 -3.66
N GLY A 76 25.60 6.44 -3.36
CA GLY A 76 26.44 5.69 -4.27
C GLY A 76 25.87 4.32 -4.65
N PRO A 77 26.56 3.58 -5.53
CA PRO A 77 26.20 2.22 -5.87
C PRO A 77 26.18 1.32 -4.62
N GLY A 78 25.07 0.61 -4.40
CA GLY A 78 24.89 -0.28 -3.25
C GLY A 78 24.62 0.41 -1.91
N GLU A 79 24.46 1.74 -1.89
CA GLU A 79 24.08 2.50 -0.69
C GLU A 79 22.55 2.75 -0.63
N TYR A 80 22.02 3.21 0.49
CA TYR A 80 20.60 3.61 0.62
C TYR A 80 20.40 4.82 1.52
N ARG A 81 19.25 5.50 1.46
CA ARG A 81 18.91 6.58 2.41
C ARG A 81 17.66 6.33 3.23
N MET A 82 16.65 5.68 2.65
CA MET A 82 15.43 5.32 3.35
C MET A 82 14.99 3.93 2.88
N PRO A 83 15.69 2.86 3.31
CA PRO A 83 15.33 1.50 2.94
C PRO A 83 13.91 1.21 3.43
N GLY A 84 13.02 0.86 2.49
CA GLY A 84 11.60 0.68 2.72
C GLY A 84 11.15 -0.71 2.36
N GLU A 85 10.18 -0.80 1.46
CA GLU A 85 9.57 -2.07 1.08
C GLU A 85 10.56 -3.06 0.47
N LEU A 86 10.31 -4.34 0.72
CA LEU A 86 11.14 -5.47 0.29
C LEU A 86 10.26 -6.44 -0.50
N LEU A 87 10.36 -6.42 -1.82
CA LEU A 87 9.55 -7.27 -2.70
C LEU A 87 10.35 -8.46 -3.20
N ALA A 88 9.76 -9.66 -3.20
CA ALA A 88 10.42 -10.83 -3.75
C ALA A 88 10.67 -10.69 -5.26
N LEU A 89 11.83 -11.12 -5.72
CA LEU A 89 12.20 -11.27 -7.12
C LEU A 89 12.55 -12.76 -7.39
N PRO A 90 12.53 -13.19 -8.67
CA PRO A 90 12.97 -14.52 -9.05
C PRO A 90 14.40 -14.83 -8.58
N GLY A 91 14.67 -16.12 -8.33
CA GLY A 91 15.99 -16.57 -7.88
C GLY A 91 16.35 -16.12 -6.46
N ASP A 92 15.34 -15.92 -5.60
CA ASP A 92 15.45 -15.50 -4.20
C ASP A 92 16.05 -14.10 -3.99
N SER A 93 16.15 -13.30 -5.05
CA SER A 93 16.54 -11.89 -4.95
C SER A 93 15.40 -11.04 -4.36
N THR A 94 15.72 -9.83 -3.90
CA THR A 94 14.74 -8.87 -3.37
C THR A 94 14.86 -7.56 -4.13
N LEU A 95 13.75 -6.89 -4.37
CA LEU A 95 13.73 -5.49 -4.76
C LEU A 95 13.59 -4.63 -3.50
N LEU A 96 14.63 -3.85 -3.19
CA LEU A 96 14.61 -2.84 -2.15
C LEU A 96 14.06 -1.54 -2.73
N VAL A 97 12.99 -1.00 -2.13
CA VAL A 97 12.47 0.33 -2.46
C VAL A 97 13.12 1.36 -1.53
N ASP A 98 13.99 2.20 -2.09
CA ASP A 98 14.65 3.30 -1.38
C ASP A 98 14.05 4.64 -1.79
N LEU A 99 13.10 5.10 -0.97
CA LEU A 99 12.42 6.38 -1.17
C LEU A 99 13.32 7.60 -0.88
N GLY A 100 14.42 7.40 -0.15
CA GLY A 100 15.38 8.48 0.10
C GLY A 100 16.18 8.82 -1.15
N ASN A 101 16.54 7.80 -1.94
CA ASN A 101 17.22 7.95 -3.22
C ASN A 101 16.29 7.86 -4.44
N MET A 102 14.98 7.69 -4.23
CA MET A 102 13.98 7.53 -5.27
C MET A 102 14.33 6.42 -6.28
N ARG A 103 14.78 5.27 -5.79
CA ARG A 103 15.19 4.13 -6.63
C ARG A 103 14.78 2.78 -6.07
N MET A 104 14.78 1.79 -6.95
CA MET A 104 14.65 0.38 -6.63
C MET A 104 16.00 -0.31 -6.87
N THR A 105 16.51 -1.03 -5.88
CA THR A 105 17.83 -1.71 -5.93
C THR A 105 17.64 -3.21 -5.75
N ILE A 106 18.40 -4.06 -6.45
CA ILE A 106 18.33 -5.51 -6.20
C ILE A 106 19.20 -5.86 -5.00
N VAL A 107 18.65 -6.61 -4.05
CA VAL A 107 19.40 -7.34 -3.04
C VAL A 107 19.48 -8.79 -3.52
N THR A 108 20.69 -9.23 -3.81
CA THR A 108 20.98 -10.62 -4.19
C THR A 108 20.77 -11.56 -3.00
N PRO A 109 20.64 -12.89 -3.22
CA PRO A 109 20.45 -13.85 -2.12
C PRO A 109 21.60 -13.85 -1.11
N ASP A 110 22.82 -13.52 -1.52
CA ASP A 110 23.99 -13.40 -0.63
C ASP A 110 24.12 -12.01 0.03
N GLY A 111 23.12 -11.13 -0.11
CA GLY A 111 23.04 -9.85 0.59
C GLY A 111 23.76 -8.69 -0.11
N ARG A 112 24.27 -8.88 -1.33
CA ARG A 112 24.88 -7.80 -2.11
C ARG A 112 23.81 -6.92 -2.74
N LEU A 113 24.02 -5.60 -2.69
CA LEU A 113 23.17 -4.63 -3.37
C LEU A 113 23.71 -4.36 -4.78
N GLU A 114 22.94 -4.69 -5.81
CA GLU A 114 23.35 -4.64 -7.22
C GLU A 114 22.27 -4.07 -8.12
N GLY A 115 22.67 -3.25 -9.10
CA GLY A 115 21.74 -2.64 -10.05
C GLY A 115 20.72 -1.70 -9.40
N SER A 116 20.31 -0.66 -10.12
CA SER A 116 19.24 0.18 -9.61
C SER A 116 18.46 0.81 -10.75
N GLU A 117 17.16 0.95 -10.54
CA GLU A 117 16.22 1.60 -11.45
C GLU A 117 15.57 2.78 -10.74
N SER A 118 15.35 3.87 -11.48
CA SER A 118 14.67 5.06 -10.92
C SER A 118 13.19 4.76 -10.64
N LEU A 119 12.70 5.17 -9.47
CA LEU A 119 11.27 5.24 -9.18
C LEU A 119 10.62 6.42 -9.91
N VAL A 120 11.40 7.39 -10.39
CA VAL A 120 10.92 8.54 -11.15
C VAL A 120 11.21 8.35 -12.62
N ARG A 121 10.18 8.33 -13.45
CA ARG A 121 10.32 8.31 -14.91
C ARG A 121 10.69 9.69 -15.47
N PRO A 122 11.27 9.79 -16.68
CA PRO A 122 11.63 11.07 -17.30
C PRO A 122 10.48 12.09 -17.37
N GLU A 123 9.24 11.60 -17.42
CA GLU A 123 8.01 12.38 -17.47
C GLU A 123 7.58 12.94 -16.09
N GLY A 124 8.34 12.69 -15.03
CA GLY A 124 8.03 13.11 -13.66
C GLY A 124 7.02 12.21 -12.94
N ILE A 125 6.74 11.04 -13.52
CA ILE A 125 5.82 10.04 -12.98
C ILE A 125 6.56 9.21 -11.93
N PHE A 126 6.05 9.24 -10.69
CA PHE A 126 6.51 8.38 -9.61
C PHE A 126 5.88 6.99 -9.74
N MET A 127 6.68 5.94 -9.76
CA MET A 127 6.18 4.58 -9.85
C MET A 127 6.50 3.84 -8.55
N PHE A 128 5.52 3.69 -7.67
CA PHE A 128 5.68 2.91 -6.44
C PHE A 128 5.29 1.46 -6.71
N PRO A 129 6.22 0.50 -6.56
CA PRO A 129 5.90 -0.89 -6.85
C PRO A 129 4.91 -1.42 -5.80
N SER A 130 3.93 -2.19 -6.24
CA SER A 130 2.89 -2.78 -5.39
C SER A 130 2.87 -4.31 -5.45
N GLY A 131 3.72 -4.92 -6.28
CA GLY A 131 3.84 -6.37 -6.39
C GLY A 131 4.81 -6.81 -7.48
N VAL A 132 5.18 -8.09 -7.45
CA VAL A 132 6.05 -8.72 -8.44
C VAL A 132 5.52 -10.11 -8.77
N ASP A 133 5.50 -10.49 -10.05
CA ASP A 133 5.14 -11.85 -10.47
C ASP A 133 6.35 -12.82 -10.51
N GLU A 134 6.10 -14.10 -10.78
CA GLU A 134 7.15 -15.13 -10.87
C GLU A 134 8.15 -14.89 -12.01
N LYS A 135 7.80 -14.05 -12.99
CA LYS A 135 8.69 -13.65 -14.08
C LYS A 135 9.54 -12.43 -13.71
N GLY A 136 9.30 -11.83 -12.54
CA GLY A 136 10.02 -10.65 -12.06
C GLY A 136 9.50 -9.34 -12.65
N ARG A 137 8.31 -9.33 -13.26
CA ARG A 137 7.66 -8.08 -13.69
C ARG A 137 7.13 -7.37 -12.46
N ILE A 138 7.34 -6.06 -12.41
CA ILE A 138 6.96 -5.23 -11.28
C ILE A 138 5.66 -4.51 -11.60
N PHE A 139 4.69 -4.61 -10.71
CA PHE A 139 3.38 -4.00 -10.87
C PHE A 139 3.33 -2.67 -10.16
N PHE A 140 2.71 -1.69 -10.82
CA PHE A 140 2.52 -0.33 -10.31
C PHE A 140 1.08 0.07 -10.51
N ASP A 141 0.53 0.81 -9.57
CA ASP A 141 -0.63 1.63 -9.81
C ASP A 141 -0.20 3.06 -10.19
N VAL A 142 -0.83 3.59 -11.24
CA VAL A 142 -0.57 4.96 -11.69
C VAL A 142 -1.54 5.95 -10.99
N THR A 143 -2.24 5.48 -9.93
CA THR A 143 -3.14 6.25 -9.04
C THR A 143 -2.51 7.52 -8.48
N GLY A 144 -1.24 7.41 -8.07
CA GLY A 144 -0.58 8.32 -7.15
C GLY A 144 0.65 8.99 -7.73
N THR A 145 0.83 8.92 -9.06
CA THR A 145 1.92 9.66 -9.71
C THR A 145 1.47 11.13 -9.72
N MET A 146 1.72 11.82 -8.61
CA MET A 146 1.34 13.21 -8.43
C MET A 146 1.99 14.04 -9.54
N SER A 147 1.28 14.20 -10.65
CA SER A 147 1.44 15.41 -11.42
C SER A 147 1.03 16.51 -10.45
N MET A 148 1.97 17.35 -10.05
CA MET A 148 1.72 18.59 -9.30
C MET A 148 0.84 19.58 -10.10
N THR A 149 0.21 19.13 -11.19
CA THR A 149 -0.68 19.87 -12.06
C THR A 149 -2.07 19.88 -11.41
N PRO A 150 -2.55 21.04 -10.90
CA PRO A 150 -3.88 21.13 -10.34
C PRO A 150 -4.92 21.04 -11.46
N GLY A 151 -5.83 20.08 -11.40
CA GLY A 151 -7.01 20.04 -12.28
C GLY A 151 -7.34 18.63 -12.79
N SER A 152 -8.42 18.07 -12.24
CA SER A 152 -9.03 16.74 -12.50
C SER A 152 -8.11 15.53 -12.32
N LEU A 153 -8.43 14.72 -11.31
CA LEU A 153 -8.01 13.32 -11.29
C LEU A 153 -8.81 12.57 -12.38
N PRO A 154 -8.20 11.63 -13.11
CA PRO A 154 -8.89 10.85 -14.13
C PRO A 154 -9.97 9.94 -13.51
N ASP A 155 -11.02 9.57 -14.26
CA ASP A 155 -12.08 8.67 -13.76
C ASP A 155 -11.59 7.23 -13.50
N SER A 156 -10.37 6.91 -13.91
CA SER A 156 -9.73 5.61 -13.73
C SER A 156 -8.22 5.73 -13.74
N PHE A 157 -7.54 4.80 -13.09
CA PHE A 157 -6.09 4.68 -13.13
C PHE A 157 -5.67 3.31 -13.68
N ALA A 158 -4.50 3.28 -14.32
CA ALA A 158 -3.96 2.05 -14.87
C ALA A 158 -3.17 1.27 -13.81
N ILE A 159 -3.36 -0.05 -13.82
CA ILE A 159 -2.40 -0.98 -13.25
C ILE A 159 -1.49 -1.42 -14.40
N VAL A 160 -0.19 -1.23 -14.22
CA VAL A 160 0.81 -1.55 -15.24
C VAL A 160 1.84 -2.52 -14.71
N ALA A 161 2.34 -3.39 -15.58
CA ALA A 161 3.45 -4.30 -15.33
C ALA A 161 4.69 -3.83 -16.09
N PHE A 162 5.79 -3.61 -15.39
CA PHE A 162 7.09 -3.27 -15.95
C PHE A 162 7.98 -4.50 -16.00
N ASP A 163 8.49 -4.82 -17.19
CA ASP A 163 9.53 -5.81 -17.37
C ASP A 163 10.90 -5.11 -17.33
N ARG A 164 11.72 -5.46 -16.35
CA ARG A 164 13.06 -4.87 -16.16
C ARG A 164 14.07 -5.34 -17.21
N ALA A 165 13.91 -6.53 -17.77
CA ALA A 165 14.84 -7.08 -18.74
C ALA A 165 14.63 -6.46 -20.13
N THR A 166 13.38 -6.28 -20.54
CA THR A 166 13.03 -5.66 -21.83
C THR A 166 12.80 -4.15 -21.74
N GLN A 167 12.67 -3.61 -20.53
CA GLN A 167 12.32 -2.21 -20.25
C GLN A 167 10.96 -1.82 -20.83
N THR A 168 10.02 -2.76 -20.94
CA THR A 168 8.67 -2.53 -21.46
C THR A 168 7.65 -2.38 -20.34
N ILE A 169 6.59 -1.61 -20.58
CA ILE A 169 5.46 -1.45 -19.68
C ILE A 169 4.19 -1.92 -20.40
N ASP A 170 3.44 -2.81 -19.75
CA ASP A 170 2.17 -3.32 -20.23
C ASP A 170 1.04 -2.92 -19.30
N THR A 171 -0.08 -2.42 -19.84
CA THR A 171 -1.29 -2.20 -19.05
C THR A 171 -1.99 -3.53 -18.79
N VAL A 172 -2.21 -3.84 -17.51
CA VAL A 172 -2.91 -5.06 -17.08
C VAL A 172 -4.40 -4.80 -16.88
N GLY A 173 -4.76 -3.61 -16.39
CA GLY A 173 -6.15 -3.25 -16.13
C GLY A 173 -6.34 -1.78 -15.82
N LEU A 174 -7.59 -1.35 -15.82
CA LEU A 174 -8.02 -0.04 -15.35
C LEU A 174 -8.89 -0.24 -14.12
N LEU A 175 -8.61 0.50 -13.06
CA LEU A 175 -9.47 0.58 -11.90
C LEU A 175 -10.19 1.94 -11.89
N PRO A 176 -11.50 1.96 -11.59
CA PRO A 176 -12.22 3.21 -11.43
C PRO A 176 -11.64 3.98 -10.26
N GLN A 177 -11.55 5.30 -10.42
CA GLN A 177 -11.20 6.18 -9.32
C GLN A 177 -12.47 6.53 -8.55
N GLU A 178 -12.54 6.08 -7.29
CA GLU A 178 -13.59 6.53 -6.38
C GLU A 178 -13.55 8.06 -6.26
N GLN A 179 -14.70 8.72 -6.40
CA GLN A 179 -14.76 10.19 -6.34
C GLN A 179 -14.37 10.66 -4.95
N ILE A 180 -13.14 11.14 -4.82
CA ILE A 180 -12.68 11.79 -3.61
C ILE A 180 -13.27 13.20 -3.59
N ASN A 181 -14.36 13.40 -2.84
CA ASN A 181 -14.90 14.73 -2.56
C ASN A 181 -13.77 15.61 -2.02
N GLN A 182 -13.47 16.78 -2.59
CA GLN A 182 -12.45 17.64 -1.99
C GLN A 182 -13.05 18.38 -0.79
N VAL A 183 -12.46 18.21 0.39
CA VAL A 183 -12.80 19.03 1.55
C VAL A 183 -11.82 20.19 1.63
N SER A 184 -12.36 21.41 1.65
CA SER A 184 -11.60 22.62 1.91
C SER A 184 -11.87 23.12 3.32
N THR A 185 -10.89 23.01 4.21
CA THR A 185 -10.98 23.59 5.54
C THR A 185 -10.24 24.92 5.58
N ARG A 186 -10.95 25.99 5.92
CA ARG A 186 -10.38 27.34 6.04
C ARG A 186 -10.33 27.73 7.51
N GLY A 187 -9.12 27.89 8.03
CA GLY A 187 -8.86 28.46 9.36
C GLY A 187 -8.32 29.88 9.28
N GLU A 188 -8.16 30.54 10.43
CA GLU A 188 -7.47 31.84 10.50
C GLU A 188 -6.03 31.71 10.00
N GLY A 189 -5.75 32.26 8.81
CA GLY A 189 -4.42 32.27 8.20
C GLY A 189 -4.01 31.00 7.44
N PHE A 190 -4.87 29.99 7.32
CA PHE A 190 -4.56 28.76 6.57
C PHE A 190 -5.76 28.19 5.81
N SER A 191 -5.51 27.63 4.64
CA SER A 191 -6.49 26.88 3.86
C SER A 191 -5.92 25.50 3.54
N PHE A 192 -6.54 24.45 4.09
CA PHE A 192 -6.31 23.08 3.67
C PHE A 192 -7.28 22.75 2.54
N ARG A 193 -6.77 22.24 1.42
CA ARG A 193 -7.57 21.57 0.40
C ARG A 193 -7.01 20.16 0.27
N GLY A 194 -7.80 19.18 0.67
CA GLY A 194 -7.38 17.79 0.67
C GLY A 194 -8.49 16.84 0.23
N PRO A 195 -8.13 15.57 0.04
CA PRO A 195 -9.11 14.51 -0.16
C PRO A 195 -10.07 14.48 1.04
N GLY A 196 -11.36 14.67 0.77
CA GLY A 196 -12.43 14.48 1.73
C GLY A 196 -12.55 13.01 2.04
N MET A 197 -12.24 12.68 3.28
CA MET A 197 -12.36 11.32 3.78
C MET A 197 -13.77 11.17 4.32
N ALA A 198 -14.57 10.30 3.70
CA ALA A 198 -15.83 9.87 4.29
C ALA A 198 -15.62 8.55 5.05
N PRO A 199 -16.33 8.34 6.17
CA PRO A 199 -16.17 7.16 7.00
C PRO A 199 -16.64 5.94 6.20
N PHE A 200 -15.86 4.86 6.28
CA PHE A 200 -16.20 3.56 5.71
C PHE A 200 -16.57 3.57 4.21
N GLN A 201 -16.01 4.51 3.43
CA GLN A 201 -16.18 4.48 1.98
C GLN A 201 -15.65 3.15 1.42
N PRO A 202 -16.45 2.43 0.63
CA PRO A 202 -15.96 1.30 -0.15
C PRO A 202 -14.74 1.73 -0.96
N ALA A 203 -13.65 0.97 -0.86
CA ALA A 203 -12.45 1.19 -1.64
C ALA A 203 -12.02 -0.13 -2.24
N ASP A 204 -11.65 -0.09 -3.51
CA ASP A 204 -11.03 -1.24 -4.16
C ASP A 204 -9.60 -1.40 -3.64
N ALA A 205 -9.20 -2.65 -3.42
CA ALA A 205 -7.81 -3.02 -3.19
C ALA A 205 -7.39 -3.99 -4.30
N TRP A 206 -6.10 -4.02 -4.61
CA TRP A 206 -5.58 -4.95 -5.60
C TRP A 206 -4.24 -5.54 -5.19
N ALA A 207 -3.93 -6.71 -5.75
CA ALA A 207 -2.64 -7.37 -5.58
C ALA A 207 -2.24 -8.11 -6.86
N ALA A 208 -0.96 -8.08 -7.19
CA ALA A 208 -0.41 -8.90 -8.26
C ALA A 208 -0.27 -10.35 -7.79
N GLY A 209 -0.78 -11.28 -8.59
CA GLY A 209 -0.59 -12.71 -8.43
C GLY A 209 0.72 -13.19 -9.05
N PRO A 210 1.24 -14.35 -8.59
CA PRO A 210 2.49 -14.93 -9.08
C PRO A 210 2.45 -15.27 -10.59
N ASP A 211 1.28 -15.58 -11.13
CA ASP A 211 1.08 -15.87 -12.55
C ASP A 211 0.97 -14.62 -13.45
N GLY A 212 1.08 -13.43 -12.84
CA GLY A 212 0.99 -12.15 -13.53
C GLY A 212 -0.43 -11.64 -13.77
N ARG A 213 -1.45 -12.32 -13.22
CA ARG A 213 -2.80 -11.76 -13.11
C ARG A 213 -2.88 -10.83 -11.90
N VAL A 214 -3.83 -9.91 -11.91
CA VAL A 214 -4.10 -9.00 -10.79
C VAL A 214 -5.44 -9.35 -10.18
N ALA A 215 -5.47 -9.63 -8.89
CA ALA A 215 -6.69 -9.73 -8.12
C ALA A 215 -7.12 -8.32 -7.70
N VAL A 216 -8.39 -8.00 -7.89
CA VAL A 216 -9.01 -6.76 -7.43
C VAL A 216 -10.15 -7.14 -6.49
N ALA A 217 -10.03 -6.78 -5.23
CA ALA A 217 -11.10 -6.87 -4.24
C ALA A 217 -11.97 -5.62 -4.37
N ARG A 218 -13.23 -5.82 -4.78
CA ARG A 218 -14.19 -4.75 -5.01
C ARG A 218 -14.85 -4.37 -3.69
N GLY A 219 -14.69 -3.11 -3.28
CA GLY A 219 -15.21 -2.66 -1.98
C GLY A 219 -16.74 -2.61 -1.90
N VAL A 220 -17.41 -2.43 -3.04
CA VAL A 220 -18.85 -2.14 -3.12
C VAL A 220 -19.75 -3.32 -2.73
N ASP A 221 -19.34 -4.53 -3.06
CA ASP A 221 -20.12 -5.77 -2.88
C ASP A 221 -19.20 -6.96 -2.54
N TYR A 222 -17.95 -6.66 -2.15
CA TYR A 222 -16.97 -7.61 -1.62
C TYR A 222 -16.65 -8.80 -2.52
N HIS A 223 -16.84 -8.69 -3.84
CA HIS A 223 -16.36 -9.71 -4.78
C HIS A 223 -14.90 -9.50 -5.15
N VAL A 224 -14.26 -10.57 -5.65
CA VAL A 224 -12.93 -10.49 -6.25
C VAL A 224 -13.04 -10.73 -7.75
N GLU A 225 -12.35 -9.91 -8.52
CA GLU A 225 -12.14 -10.13 -9.95
C GLU A 225 -10.65 -10.29 -10.26
N TRP A 226 -10.37 -11.02 -11.33
CA TRP A 226 -9.02 -11.25 -11.83
C TRP A 226 -8.86 -10.58 -13.18
N LEU A 227 -7.85 -9.73 -13.30
CA LEU A 227 -7.47 -9.04 -14.53
C LEU A 227 -6.18 -9.68 -15.07
N ALA A 228 -6.11 -9.90 -16.38
CA ALA A 228 -4.90 -10.36 -17.04
C ALA A 228 -4.52 -9.44 -18.20
N GLN A 229 -3.26 -9.51 -18.61
CA GLN A 229 -2.74 -8.81 -19.77
C GLN A 229 -3.55 -9.17 -21.02
N GLY A 230 -3.90 -8.15 -21.82
CA GLY A 230 -4.76 -8.33 -23.00
C GLY A 230 -6.26 -8.14 -22.72
N GLY A 231 -6.64 -7.80 -21.49
CA GLY A 231 -8.00 -7.42 -21.13
C GLY A 231 -8.92 -8.58 -20.75
N GLU A 232 -8.36 -9.79 -20.56
CA GLU A 232 -9.12 -10.90 -19.99
C GLU A 232 -9.49 -10.56 -18.54
N ARG A 233 -10.78 -10.77 -18.21
CA ARG A 233 -11.34 -10.48 -16.90
C ARG A 233 -12.21 -11.64 -16.45
N VAL A 234 -11.97 -12.13 -15.24
CA VAL A 234 -12.77 -13.17 -14.60
C VAL A 234 -13.39 -12.61 -13.33
N VAL A 235 -14.71 -12.54 -13.28
CA VAL A 235 -15.46 -12.00 -12.13
C VAL A 235 -15.88 -13.14 -11.21
N GLY A 236 -15.47 -13.07 -9.95
CA GLY A 236 -15.88 -14.01 -8.91
C GLY A 236 -17.31 -13.75 -8.40
N PRO A 237 -17.85 -14.64 -7.57
CA PRO A 237 -19.15 -14.44 -6.96
C PRO A 237 -19.12 -13.27 -5.97
N VAL A 238 -20.27 -12.60 -5.83
CA VAL A 238 -20.52 -11.60 -4.79
C VAL A 238 -20.54 -12.27 -3.42
N VAL A 239 -19.92 -11.63 -2.44
CA VAL A 239 -19.97 -12.08 -1.05
C VAL A 239 -21.19 -11.44 -0.40
N GLU A 240 -22.18 -12.26 -0.04
CA GLU A 240 -23.36 -11.78 0.67
C GLU A 240 -22.96 -11.23 2.05
N TYR A 241 -23.43 -10.02 2.34
CA TYR A 241 -23.25 -9.36 3.62
C TYR A 241 -24.55 -8.65 4.02
N GLU A 242 -24.74 -8.49 5.33
CA GLU A 242 -25.83 -7.67 5.86
C GLU A 242 -25.29 -6.24 6.05
N PRO A 243 -25.79 -5.23 5.31
CA PRO A 243 -25.33 -3.86 5.46
C PRO A 243 -25.61 -3.35 6.87
N VAL A 244 -24.58 -2.82 7.53
CA VAL A 244 -24.73 -2.16 8.83
C VAL A 244 -24.96 -0.68 8.57
N ARG A 245 -26.09 -0.15 9.07
CA ARG A 245 -26.39 1.28 8.96
C ARG A 245 -25.40 2.06 9.82
N LEU A 246 -24.76 3.06 9.20
CA LEU A 246 -23.91 4.00 9.92
C LEU A 246 -24.77 4.85 10.87
N THR A 247 -24.40 4.86 12.15
CA THR A 247 -25.06 5.68 13.17
C THR A 247 -24.38 7.03 13.33
N ASP A 248 -25.05 7.98 13.96
CA ASP A 248 -24.44 9.29 14.28
C ASP A 248 -23.27 9.12 15.24
N GLU A 249 -23.35 8.15 16.17
CA GLU A 249 -22.26 7.79 17.08
C GLU A 249 -21.02 7.29 16.31
N ASP A 250 -21.19 6.49 15.26
CA ASP A 250 -20.09 6.03 14.41
C ASP A 250 -19.40 7.19 13.68
N LYS A 251 -20.18 8.16 13.17
CA LYS A 251 -19.67 9.36 12.50
C LYS A 251 -18.88 10.23 13.48
N GLU A 252 -19.39 10.44 14.69
CA GLU A 252 -18.72 11.20 15.75
C GLU A 252 -17.42 10.52 16.18
N ALA A 253 -17.44 9.21 16.42
CA ALA A 253 -16.25 8.44 16.80
C ALA A 253 -15.17 8.46 15.70
N TRP A 254 -15.57 8.43 14.43
CA TRP A 254 -14.66 8.58 13.31
C TRP A 254 -14.05 9.99 13.25
N ALA A 255 -14.86 11.04 13.41
CA ALA A 255 -14.40 12.42 13.36
C ALA A 255 -13.41 12.73 14.48
N ASP A 256 -13.69 12.21 15.68
CA ASP A 256 -12.81 12.31 16.84
C ASP A 256 -11.46 11.62 16.58
N ARG A 257 -11.48 10.39 16.04
CA ARG A 257 -10.25 9.66 15.67
C ARG A 257 -9.40 10.41 14.66
N MET A 258 -10.04 11.01 13.65
CA MET A 258 -9.34 11.79 12.62
C MET A 258 -8.68 13.05 13.20
N SER A 259 -9.32 13.71 14.16
CA SER A 259 -8.77 14.90 14.82
C SER A 259 -7.61 14.60 15.77
N GLN A 260 -7.51 13.36 16.27
CA GLN A 260 -6.50 12.93 17.25
C GLN A 260 -5.24 12.33 16.60
N GLY A 261 -5.36 11.75 15.40
CA GLY A 261 -4.31 10.94 14.77
C GLY A 261 -3.51 11.60 13.64
N ALA A 262 -3.96 12.74 13.11
CA ALA A 262 -3.35 13.36 11.93
C ALA A 262 -2.65 14.68 12.28
N ALA A 263 -1.31 14.66 12.30
CA ALA A 263 -0.50 15.87 12.21
C ALA A 263 -0.11 16.09 10.74
N VAL A 264 -0.63 17.14 10.11
CA VAL A 264 -0.17 17.52 8.77
C VAL A 264 1.11 18.33 8.92
N MET A 265 2.19 17.86 8.29
CA MET A 265 3.43 18.61 8.15
C MET A 265 3.23 19.71 7.11
N VAL A 266 3.13 20.96 7.58
CA VAL A 266 3.09 22.12 6.69
C VAL A 266 4.52 22.49 6.33
N MET A 267 4.89 22.23 5.07
CA MET A 267 6.13 22.73 4.50
C MET A 267 5.94 24.22 4.14
N SER A 268 6.68 25.10 4.81
CA SER A 268 6.75 26.50 4.44
C SER A 268 7.50 26.62 3.11
N GLY A 269 6.79 26.95 2.04
CA GLY A 269 7.36 27.27 0.73
C GLY A 269 8.07 28.62 0.77
N GLY A 270 9.29 28.65 1.30
CA GLY A 270 10.21 29.78 1.18
C GLY A 270 11.29 29.46 0.14
N GLY A 271 11.18 30.02 -1.06
CA GLY A 271 12.24 29.94 -2.06
C GLY A 271 13.50 30.65 -1.58
N GLY A 272 14.59 29.90 -1.42
CA GLY A 272 15.90 30.41 -1.02
C GLY A 272 16.51 29.60 0.10
N GLY A 273 17.68 29.00 -0.16
CA GLY A 273 18.31 28.00 0.70
C GLY A 273 18.46 28.41 2.17
N GLY A 274 18.07 27.51 3.06
CA GLY A 274 18.29 27.60 4.49
C GLY A 274 17.12 27.06 5.32
N GLY A 275 17.25 25.83 5.82
CA GLY A 275 16.52 25.28 6.99
C GLY A 275 15.02 25.56 7.06
N GLY A 276 14.21 24.84 6.28
CA GLY A 276 12.75 24.87 6.43
C GLY A 276 12.30 24.12 7.69
N GLY A 277 11.93 24.85 8.74
CA GLY A 277 11.25 24.28 9.90
C GLY A 277 9.80 23.95 9.57
N GLY A 278 9.47 22.66 9.49
CA GLY A 278 8.09 22.19 9.35
C GLY A 278 7.28 22.49 10.62
N ARG A 279 6.06 23.02 10.46
CA ARG A 279 5.09 23.12 11.57
C ARG A 279 4.13 21.96 11.46
N THR A 280 4.02 21.17 12.53
CA THR A 280 2.95 20.19 12.71
C THR A 280 1.68 20.94 13.13
N MET A 281 0.62 20.84 12.33
CA MET A 281 -0.72 21.27 12.73
C MET A 281 -1.64 20.07 12.92
N ASN A 282 -2.49 20.14 13.93
CA ASN A 282 -3.58 19.18 14.10
C ASN A 282 -4.59 19.37 12.96
N VAL A 283 -5.02 18.27 12.36
CA VAL A 283 -6.12 18.31 11.38
C VAL A 283 -7.40 18.74 12.09
N PRO A 284 -8.11 19.77 11.60
CA PRO A 284 -9.41 20.16 12.14
C PRO A 284 -10.38 18.98 12.13
N ARG A 285 -11.16 18.84 13.21
CA ARG A 285 -12.20 17.81 13.29
C ARG A 285 -13.17 17.95 12.10
N PRO A 286 -13.41 16.88 11.32
CA PRO A 286 -14.39 16.92 10.24
C PRO A 286 -15.80 17.24 10.75
N ASP A 287 -16.58 17.93 9.93
CA ASP A 287 -17.99 18.19 10.21
C ASP A 287 -18.81 16.92 9.89
N VAL A 288 -19.52 16.40 10.90
CA VAL A 288 -20.34 15.19 10.77
C VAL A 288 -21.69 15.45 10.11
N ASP A 289 -22.18 16.70 10.14
CA ASP A 289 -23.46 17.11 9.55
C ASP A 289 -23.37 17.23 8.02
N GLU A 290 -22.15 17.45 7.49
CA GLU A 290 -21.86 17.44 6.06
C GLU A 290 -21.64 16.01 5.50
N MET A 291 -21.69 14.98 6.36
CA MET A 291 -21.51 13.59 5.95
C MET A 291 -22.82 12.95 5.52
N ALA A 292 -22.90 12.52 4.25
CA ALA A 292 -24.03 11.77 3.73
C ALA A 292 -24.39 10.57 4.63
N SER A 293 -25.70 10.30 4.74
CA SER A 293 -26.32 9.23 5.55
C SER A 293 -26.42 7.89 4.81
#